data_AF-A0A1E1W952-F1
#
_entry.id   AF-A0A1E1W952-F1
#
_cell.length_a   1.000
_cell.length_b   1.000
_cell.length_c   1.000
_cell.angle_alpha   90.00
_cell.angle_beta   90.00
_cell.angle_gamma   90.00
#
_symmetry.space_group_name_H-M   'P 1'
#
loop_
_entity.id
_entity.type
_entity.pdbx_description
1 polymer ?
#
loop_
_entity_poly.entity_id
_entity_poly.type
_entity_poly.pdbx_seq_one_letter_code
_entity_poly.pdbx_strand_id
1 'polypeptide(L)'
;DHHLNPCYVCNSTGHNCRALPRMRPRIPDDVSPTEITGNGLSETEPPVLEEEMEEPIGVEDTDFVLYVSAVETERCRRGLTVAYASHCQQESALDRPVAGHANFCPGELSTKYRDLPSVLSTVKHEMLHALGFSVSLFAFYRDDNGEPLTERRPDTGNPPLDEELQIHKWSSRVVKNITRKNWMIRGGFMERTFHMIVTPRVVKEVRNHFNCSTLEGAELEDQGGDGTALTHWEKRVFENEAMTGTHTQNSVFSRISFAMM
;
A
#
# COMPACT_ATOMS: atom_id res chain seq x y z
N ASP A 1 9.55 3.73 24.91
CA ASP A 1 8.92 3.85 23.58
C ASP A 1 9.23 5.23 23.01
N HIS A 2 10.45 5.42 22.49
CA HIS A 2 10.90 6.72 21.99
C HIS A 2 10.44 6.86 20.54
N HIS A 3 9.58 7.83 20.28
CA HIS A 3 8.61 7.73 19.19
C HIS A 3 9.01 8.52 17.95
N LEU A 4 9.39 7.82 16.88
CA LEU A 4 9.24 8.24 15.49
C LEU A 4 7.98 9.13 15.31
N ASN A 5 8.01 10.07 14.36
CA ASN A 5 6.85 10.90 13.99
C ASN A 5 5.54 10.09 13.93
N PRO A 6 4.35 10.69 14.09
CA PRO A 6 3.12 9.91 14.04
C PRO A 6 3.01 9.19 12.68
N CYS A 7 2.73 7.88 12.69
CA CYS A 7 2.52 7.08 11.49
C CYS A 7 1.09 7.33 11.01
N TYR A 8 0.92 8.01 9.88
CA TYR A 8 -0.39 8.30 9.30
C TYR A 8 -0.74 7.26 8.24
N VAL A 9 -1.73 6.43 8.53
CA VAL A 9 -2.18 5.36 7.62
C VAL A 9 -3.36 5.86 6.83
N CYS A 10 -3.23 5.87 5.51
CA CYS A 10 -4.26 6.29 4.58
C CYS A 10 -5.06 5.08 4.04
N ASN A 11 -6.12 5.33 3.28
CA ASN A 11 -6.74 4.29 2.46
C ASN A 11 -5.85 3.90 1.27
N SER A 12 -6.29 2.92 0.49
CA SER A 12 -5.56 2.37 -0.66
C SER A 12 -5.18 3.43 -1.69
N THR A 13 -5.96 4.51 -1.79
CA THR A 13 -5.73 5.64 -2.70
C THR A 13 -4.86 6.74 -2.09
N GLY A 14 -4.56 6.71 -0.79
CA GLY A 14 -3.79 7.77 -0.10
C GLY A 14 -4.64 8.84 0.60
N HIS A 15 -5.95 8.65 0.74
CA HIS A 15 -6.90 9.53 1.43
C HIS A 15 -7.26 9.10 2.85
N ASN A 16 -7.97 9.98 3.56
CA ASN A 16 -8.55 9.69 4.87
C ASN A 16 -7.52 9.15 5.87
N CYS A 17 -6.34 9.75 5.87
CA CYS A 17 -5.22 9.34 6.69
C CYS A 17 -5.53 9.54 8.18
N ARG A 18 -5.20 8.55 8.99
CA ARG A 18 -5.36 8.61 10.45
C ARG A 18 -4.04 8.24 11.10
N ALA A 19 -3.68 8.96 12.15
CA ALA A 19 -2.54 8.58 12.97
C ALA A 19 -2.82 7.24 13.66
N LEU A 20 -1.85 6.32 13.63
CA LEU A 20 -1.92 5.11 14.44
C LEU A 20 -1.92 5.50 15.92
N PRO A 21 -2.83 4.92 16.73
CA PRO A 21 -2.85 5.19 18.17
C PRO A 21 -1.54 4.71 18.80
N ARG A 22 -0.88 5.62 19.53
CA ARG A 22 0.43 5.38 20.17
C ARG A 22 0.35 4.57 21.46
N MET A 23 -0.85 4.30 21.99
CA MET A 23 -1.04 3.57 23.24
C MET A 23 -1.69 2.20 23.01
N ARG A 24 -1.03 1.13 23.48
CA ARG A 24 -1.76 -0.07 23.90
C ARG A 24 -2.60 0.33 25.11
N PRO A 25 -3.90 0.02 25.19
CA PRO A 25 -4.55 -0.02 26.49
C PRO A 25 -3.73 -1.00 27.35
N ARG A 26 -3.17 -0.54 28.48
CA ARG A 26 -2.70 -1.48 29.49
C ARG A 26 -3.90 -2.30 29.91
N ILE A 27 -3.97 -3.55 29.48
CA ILE A 27 -4.83 -4.54 30.12
C ILE A 27 -4.07 -4.91 31.40
N PRO A 28 -4.54 -4.53 32.59
CA PRO A 28 -3.94 -5.02 33.82
C PRO A 28 -4.03 -6.55 33.79
N ASP A 29 -2.99 -7.25 34.21
CA ASP A 29 -2.90 -8.73 34.20
C ASP A 29 -3.95 -9.44 35.08
N ASP A 30 -4.98 -8.73 35.57
CA ASP A 30 -5.90 -9.22 36.59
C ASP A 30 -7.39 -8.92 36.30
N VAL A 31 -7.81 -8.80 35.03
CA VAL A 31 -9.24 -8.61 34.70
C VAL A 31 -9.74 -9.62 33.66
N SER A 32 -10.60 -10.54 34.12
CA SER A 32 -11.38 -11.47 33.31
C SER A 32 -12.37 -10.73 32.38
N PRO A 33 -12.64 -11.19 31.15
CA PRO A 33 -13.52 -10.51 30.16
C PRO A 33 -15.02 -10.38 30.53
N THR A 34 -15.42 -10.52 31.79
CA THR A 34 -16.84 -10.62 32.20
C THR A 34 -17.35 -9.48 33.09
N GLU A 35 -16.58 -8.44 33.39
CA GLU A 35 -16.99 -7.42 34.40
C GLU A 35 -16.85 -5.96 33.96
N ILE A 36 -17.30 -5.59 32.75
CA ILE A 36 -17.46 -4.16 32.40
C ILE A 36 -18.94 -3.81 32.36
N THR A 37 -19.50 -3.48 33.52
CA THR A 37 -20.69 -2.63 33.64
C THR A 37 -20.35 -1.47 34.56
N GLY A 38 -20.36 -0.24 34.04
CA GLY A 38 -20.21 0.94 34.89
C GLY A 38 -19.99 2.24 34.12
N ASN A 39 -21.08 2.93 33.80
CA ASN A 39 -21.08 4.37 33.55
C ASN A 39 -20.75 5.09 34.87
N GLY A 40 -19.74 5.95 34.87
CA GLY A 40 -19.42 6.82 36.01
C GLY A 40 -18.63 8.04 35.54
N LEU A 41 -19.34 9.13 35.26
CA LEU A 41 -18.78 10.47 35.10
C LEU A 41 -18.27 10.96 36.45
N SER A 42 -16.99 11.31 36.54
CA SER A 42 -16.47 12.16 37.62
C SER A 42 -15.49 13.16 37.03
N GLU A 43 -15.88 14.43 37.14
CA GLU A 43 -15.13 15.62 36.78
C GLU A 43 -13.95 15.81 37.73
N THR A 44 -12.73 15.63 37.25
CA THR A 44 -11.52 16.24 37.82
C THR A 44 -10.52 16.43 36.69
N GLU A 45 -10.16 17.68 36.39
CA GLU A 45 -9.13 18.01 35.41
C GLU A 45 -7.79 17.39 35.84
N PRO A 46 -7.08 16.68 34.94
CA PRO A 46 -5.76 16.16 35.26
C PRO A 46 -4.74 17.30 35.32
N PRO A 47 -3.68 17.18 36.15
CA PRO A 47 -2.65 18.21 36.22
C PRO A 47 -1.89 18.29 34.89
N VAL A 48 -1.60 19.52 34.46
CA VAL A 48 -0.75 19.79 33.29
C VAL A 48 0.67 19.35 33.64
N LEU A 49 1.07 18.18 33.17
CA LEU A 49 2.47 17.77 33.13
C LEU A 49 3.11 18.49 31.95
N GLU A 50 4.09 19.34 32.23
CA GLU A 50 5.01 19.86 31.22
C GLU A 50 5.82 18.65 30.70
N GLU A 51 5.36 18.05 29.60
CA GLU A 51 6.14 17.03 28.88
C GLU A 51 7.32 17.74 28.19
N GLU A 52 8.52 17.61 28.75
CA GLU A 52 9.76 17.89 28.03
C GLU A 52 9.73 17.08 26.72
N MET A 53 9.61 17.77 25.58
CA MET A 53 9.72 17.14 24.27
C MET A 53 11.18 16.73 24.03
N GLU A 54 11.58 15.58 24.57
CA GLU A 54 12.79 14.90 24.08
C GLU A 54 12.61 14.63 22.58
N GLU A 55 13.59 15.07 21.78
CA GLU A 55 13.61 14.74 20.36
C GLU A 55 13.54 13.22 20.19
N PRO A 56 12.63 12.72 19.36
CA PRO A 56 12.40 11.29 19.28
C PRO A 56 13.61 10.57 18.70
N ILE A 57 14.19 9.70 19.52
CA ILE A 57 15.23 8.77 19.10
C ILE A 57 14.56 7.78 18.14
N GLY A 58 15.00 7.77 16.87
CA GLY A 58 14.55 6.80 15.87
C GLY A 58 14.96 5.37 16.21
N VAL A 59 14.72 4.43 15.31
CA VAL A 59 15.20 3.04 15.47
C VAL A 59 16.56 2.91 14.77
N GLU A 60 17.59 2.55 15.51
CA GLU A 60 18.94 2.32 14.96
C GLU A 60 18.97 1.11 14.01
N ASP A 61 19.93 1.10 13.08
CA ASP A 61 20.18 0.01 12.12
C ASP A 61 18.91 -0.51 11.39
N THR A 62 17.98 0.39 11.07
CA THR A 62 16.66 0.03 10.53
C THR A 62 16.32 0.84 9.28
N ASP A 63 16.07 0.14 8.16
CA ASP A 63 15.69 0.77 6.89
C ASP A 63 14.18 1.01 6.77
N PHE A 64 13.37 0.16 7.42
CA PHE A 64 11.92 0.18 7.35
C PHE A 64 11.27 -0.39 8.63
N VAL A 65 10.26 0.30 9.17
CA VAL A 65 9.46 -0.16 10.31
C VAL A 65 8.06 -0.55 9.86
N LEU A 66 7.65 -1.81 10.08
CA LEU A 66 6.29 -2.28 9.80
C LEU A 66 5.49 -2.42 11.10
N TYR A 67 4.48 -1.58 11.28
CA TYR A 67 3.50 -1.72 12.35
C TYR A 67 2.46 -2.78 11.94
N VAL A 68 2.33 -3.85 12.72
CA VAL A 68 1.40 -4.95 12.43
C VAL A 68 0.27 -4.98 13.45
N SER A 69 -0.96 -5.11 12.97
CA SER A 69 -2.15 -5.31 13.80
C SER A 69 -3.02 -6.46 13.30
N ALA A 70 -3.82 -7.03 14.21
CA ALA A 70 -4.83 -8.02 13.90
C ALA A 70 -6.16 -7.58 14.52
N VAL A 71 -6.76 -6.54 13.95
CA VAL A 71 -7.98 -5.91 14.48
C VAL A 71 -9.10 -6.03 13.45
N GLU A 72 -10.29 -6.40 13.94
CA GLU A 72 -11.50 -6.51 13.14
C GLU A 72 -12.06 -5.10 12.83
N THR A 73 -11.73 -4.57 11.66
CA THR A 73 -12.13 -3.21 11.23
C THR A 73 -13.33 -3.23 10.29
N GLU A 74 -13.88 -2.04 9.97
CA GLU A 74 -14.93 -1.93 8.95
C GLU A 74 -14.50 -2.47 7.58
N ARG A 75 -13.20 -2.35 7.23
CA ARG A 75 -12.66 -2.92 6.00
C ARG A 75 -12.75 -4.45 5.99
N CYS A 76 -12.46 -5.09 7.12
CA CYS A 76 -12.60 -6.55 7.27
C CYS A 76 -14.05 -7.00 7.07
N ARG A 77 -15.02 -6.24 7.60
CA ARG A 77 -16.45 -6.58 7.52
C ARG A 77 -17.07 -6.46 6.12
N ARG A 78 -16.37 -5.87 5.15
CA ARG A 78 -16.85 -5.78 3.75
C ARG A 78 -16.71 -7.11 2.98
N GLY A 79 -16.21 -8.17 3.62
CA GLY A 79 -16.33 -9.57 3.17
C GLY A 79 -15.41 -9.98 2.01
N LEU A 80 -14.52 -9.09 1.57
CA LEU A 80 -13.56 -9.36 0.49
C LEU A 80 -12.11 -9.03 0.90
N THR A 81 -11.91 -8.40 2.05
CA THR A 81 -10.61 -7.92 2.51
C THR A 81 -10.05 -8.85 3.57
N VAL A 82 -9.01 -9.61 3.21
CA VAL A 82 -8.32 -10.53 4.12
C VAL A 82 -7.24 -9.82 4.95
N ALA A 83 -6.64 -8.80 4.37
CA ALA A 83 -5.65 -7.93 4.98
C ALA A 83 -5.59 -6.62 4.18
N TYR A 84 -4.92 -5.61 4.74
CA TYR A 84 -4.58 -4.40 4.01
C TYR A 84 -3.32 -3.79 4.61
N ALA A 85 -2.53 -3.14 3.77
CA ALA A 85 -1.36 -2.40 4.20
C ALA A 85 -1.12 -1.14 3.38
N SER A 86 -0.39 -0.20 3.98
CA SER A 86 0.07 1.02 3.32
C SER A 86 1.36 1.52 3.94
N HIS A 87 2.09 2.36 3.22
CA HIS A 87 3.09 3.20 3.84
C HIS A 87 2.40 4.22 4.76
N CYS A 88 3.17 4.76 5.71
CA CYS A 88 2.71 5.84 6.58
C CYS A 88 3.75 6.92 6.82
N GLN A 89 5.01 6.67 6.46
CA GLN A 89 6.09 7.65 6.46
C GLN A 89 7.01 7.42 5.28
N GLN A 90 7.50 8.53 4.74
CA GLN A 90 8.52 8.57 3.71
C GLN A 90 9.71 9.40 4.21
N GLU A 91 10.92 9.02 3.83
CA GLU A 91 12.11 9.83 4.04
C GLU A 91 12.05 11.09 3.17
N SER A 92 12.50 12.23 3.71
CA SER A 92 12.48 13.52 3.01
C SER A 92 13.46 13.65 1.83
N ALA A 93 14.55 12.88 1.84
CA ALA A 93 15.60 12.99 0.82
C ALA A 93 15.26 12.23 -0.47
N LEU A 94 14.81 10.98 -0.34
CA LEU A 94 14.62 10.05 -1.44
C LEU A 94 13.18 9.58 -1.63
N ASP A 95 12.23 10.09 -0.84
CA ASP A 95 10.81 9.71 -0.87
C ASP A 95 10.54 8.22 -0.62
N ARG A 96 11.55 7.44 -0.19
CA ARG A 96 11.38 6.02 0.10
C ARG A 96 10.45 5.85 1.30
N PRO A 97 9.51 4.89 1.27
CA PRO A 97 8.80 4.49 2.47
C PRO A 97 9.78 4.03 3.55
N VAL A 98 9.65 4.58 4.76
CA VAL A 98 10.47 4.21 5.95
C VAL A 98 9.64 3.61 7.07
N ALA A 99 8.33 3.80 7.03
CA ALA A 99 7.41 3.07 7.87
C ALA A 99 6.12 2.78 7.14
N GLY A 100 5.49 1.66 7.51
CA GLY A 100 4.19 1.25 7.01
C GLY A 100 3.39 0.53 8.07
N HIS A 101 2.13 0.27 7.75
CA HIS A 101 1.19 -0.45 8.58
C HIS A 101 0.56 -1.58 7.78
N ALA A 102 0.39 -2.74 8.43
CA ALA A 102 -0.38 -3.85 7.91
C ALA A 102 -1.38 -4.31 8.97
N ASN A 103 -2.64 -4.44 8.57
CA ASN A 103 -3.67 -5.07 9.39
C ASN A 103 -4.16 -6.36 8.74
N PHE A 104 -4.19 -7.42 9.54
CA PHE A 104 -4.70 -8.71 9.14
C PHE A 104 -6.07 -8.95 9.79
N CYS A 105 -7.08 -9.25 8.99
CA CYS A 105 -8.45 -9.44 9.48
C CYS A 105 -8.56 -10.78 10.23
N PRO A 106 -8.77 -10.78 11.57
CA PRO A 106 -8.66 -12.01 12.36
C PRO A 106 -9.63 -13.12 11.95
N GLY A 107 -10.83 -12.75 11.48
CA GLY A 107 -11.85 -13.70 11.03
C GLY A 107 -11.57 -14.34 9.65
N GLU A 108 -10.73 -13.71 8.84
CA GLU A 108 -10.49 -14.12 7.44
C GLU A 108 -9.19 -14.92 7.26
N LEU A 109 -8.29 -14.89 8.24
CA LEU A 109 -7.05 -15.65 8.19
C LEU A 109 -7.23 -17.08 8.69
N SER A 110 -6.87 -18.04 7.85
CA SER A 110 -6.81 -19.45 8.27
C SER A 110 -5.67 -19.69 9.25
N THR A 111 -5.97 -20.38 10.35
CA THR A 111 -4.97 -20.87 11.33
C THR A 111 -4.47 -22.28 11.00
N LYS A 112 -4.94 -22.89 9.91
CA LYS A 112 -4.57 -24.26 9.53
C LYS A 112 -3.21 -24.26 8.86
N TYR A 113 -2.33 -25.18 9.27
CA TYR A 113 -0.98 -25.32 8.69
C TYR A 113 -0.99 -25.52 7.16
N ARG A 114 -2.01 -26.21 6.62
CA ARG A 114 -2.15 -26.42 5.17
C ARG A 114 -2.30 -25.11 4.38
N ASP A 115 -2.87 -24.09 5.01
CA ASP A 115 -3.16 -22.81 4.37
C ASP A 115 -2.04 -21.79 4.63
N LEU A 116 -1.01 -22.15 5.41
CA LEU A 116 0.16 -21.32 5.70
C LEU A 116 0.82 -20.73 4.43
N PRO A 117 0.98 -21.47 3.31
CA PRO A 117 1.53 -20.89 2.09
C PRO A 117 0.68 -19.72 1.54
N SER A 118 -0.64 -19.83 1.61
CA SER A 118 -1.56 -18.77 1.17
C SER A 118 -1.49 -17.57 2.11
N VAL A 119 -1.51 -17.81 3.43
CA VAL A 119 -1.36 -16.74 4.44
C VAL A 119 -0.04 -15.99 4.27
N LEU A 120 1.07 -16.71 4.07
CA LEU A 120 2.38 -16.10 3.81
C LEU A 120 2.40 -15.30 2.51
N SER A 121 1.68 -15.75 1.47
CA SER A 121 1.52 -14.98 0.25
C SER A 121 0.78 -13.68 0.50
N THR A 122 -0.30 -13.70 1.29
CA THR A 122 -1.04 -12.49 1.67
C THR A 122 -0.15 -11.53 2.46
N VAL A 123 0.59 -12.01 3.46
CA VAL A 123 1.52 -11.16 4.22
C VAL A 123 2.52 -10.46 3.30
N LYS A 124 3.15 -11.19 2.38
CA LYS A 124 4.10 -10.62 1.43
C LYS A 124 3.46 -9.62 0.47
N HIS A 125 2.24 -9.89 0.01
CA HIS A 125 1.46 -8.97 -0.83
C HIS A 125 1.23 -7.63 -0.14
N GLU A 126 0.74 -7.68 1.10
CA GLU A 126 0.54 -6.48 1.91
C GLU A 126 1.85 -5.73 2.20
N MET A 127 2.93 -6.46 2.47
CA MET A 127 4.24 -5.84 2.64
C MET A 127 4.67 -5.06 1.40
N LEU A 128 4.42 -5.57 0.19
CA LEU A 128 4.76 -4.86 -1.05
C LEU A 128 3.97 -3.56 -1.23
N HIS A 129 2.70 -3.52 -0.81
CA HIS A 129 1.94 -2.26 -0.77
C HIS A 129 2.57 -1.24 0.18
N ALA A 130 3.01 -1.69 1.36
CA ALA A 130 3.65 -0.81 2.34
C ALA A 130 5.02 -0.30 1.89
N LEU A 131 5.73 -1.10 1.08
CA LEU A 131 7.09 -0.80 0.62
C LEU A 131 7.15 0.05 -0.64
N GLY A 132 6.10 0.10 -1.46
CA GLY A 132 6.19 0.87 -2.71
C GLY A 132 5.04 0.69 -3.69
N PHE A 133 4.44 -0.51 -3.76
CA PHE A 133 3.40 -0.82 -4.73
C PHE A 133 2.06 -0.21 -4.31
N SER A 134 1.93 1.11 -4.40
CA SER A 134 0.70 1.82 -4.08
C SER A 134 0.54 3.02 -5.00
N VAL A 135 -0.69 3.25 -5.45
CA VAL A 135 -1.03 4.39 -6.32
C VAL A 135 -0.63 5.72 -5.70
N SER A 136 -0.71 5.83 -4.38
CA SER A 136 -0.29 7.01 -3.60
C SER A 136 1.22 7.28 -3.67
N LEU A 137 2.03 6.27 -4.00
CA LEU A 137 3.49 6.35 -4.08
C LEU A 137 4.02 6.51 -5.51
N PHE A 138 3.23 6.22 -6.55
CA PHE A 138 3.73 6.25 -7.93
C PHE A 138 4.33 7.61 -8.33
N ALA A 139 3.76 8.71 -7.83
CA ALA A 139 4.32 10.03 -8.10
C ALA A 139 5.70 10.26 -7.48
N PHE A 140 6.03 9.50 -6.44
CA PHE A 140 7.29 9.62 -5.71
C PHE A 140 8.42 8.76 -6.26
N TYR A 141 8.15 7.92 -7.27
CA TYR A 141 9.14 7.03 -7.84
C TYR A 141 10.35 7.77 -8.42
N ARG A 142 11.52 7.13 -8.31
CA ARG A 142 12.82 7.65 -8.75
C ARG A 142 13.49 6.66 -9.71
N ASP A 143 14.44 7.14 -10.50
CA ASP A 143 15.25 6.30 -11.37
C ASP A 143 16.48 5.71 -10.64
N ASP A 144 17.30 4.95 -11.38
CA ASP A 144 18.49 4.28 -10.85
C ASP A 144 19.55 5.26 -10.28
N ASN A 145 19.49 6.53 -10.66
CA ASN A 145 20.38 7.58 -10.13
C ASN A 145 19.78 8.30 -8.90
N GLY A 146 18.58 7.91 -8.48
CA GLY A 146 17.84 8.57 -7.41
C GLY A 146 17.11 9.83 -7.88
N GLU A 147 17.04 10.12 -9.18
CA GLU A 147 16.35 11.31 -9.69
C GLU A 147 14.83 11.08 -9.78
N PRO A 148 13.98 12.05 -9.40
CA PRO A 148 12.53 11.92 -9.50
C PRO A 148 12.06 11.59 -10.93
N LEU A 149 11.21 10.57 -11.07
CA LEU A 149 10.53 10.28 -12.33
C LEU A 149 9.39 11.26 -12.60
N THR A 150 8.88 11.90 -11.55
CA THR A 150 7.84 12.92 -11.62
C THR A 150 8.39 14.27 -11.21
N GLU A 151 8.01 15.32 -11.95
CA GLU A 151 8.42 16.69 -11.66
C GLU A 151 8.07 17.08 -10.22
N ARG A 152 8.95 17.84 -9.57
CA ARG A 152 8.75 18.32 -8.19
C ARG A 152 8.35 19.79 -8.22
N ARG A 153 7.40 20.16 -7.35
CA ARG A 153 7.01 21.55 -7.19
C ARG A 153 8.14 22.33 -6.50
N PRO A 154 8.48 23.55 -6.96
CA PRO A 154 9.56 24.33 -6.36
C PRO A 154 9.32 24.76 -4.91
N ASP A 155 8.04 24.85 -4.50
CA ASP A 155 7.64 25.36 -3.19
C ASP A 155 7.65 24.29 -2.10
N THR A 156 7.23 23.06 -2.42
CA THR A 156 7.11 21.97 -1.44
C THR A 156 8.16 20.86 -1.64
N GLY A 157 8.77 20.76 -2.83
CA GLY A 157 9.60 19.61 -3.19
C GLY A 157 8.80 18.33 -3.49
N ASN A 158 7.48 18.35 -3.30
CA ASN A 158 6.59 17.21 -3.58
C ASN A 158 6.12 17.19 -5.04
N PRO A 159 5.66 16.04 -5.56
CA PRO A 159 4.97 15.99 -6.84
C PRO A 159 3.72 16.90 -6.87
N PRO A 160 3.16 17.21 -8.06
CA PRO A 160 1.89 17.91 -8.16
C PRO A 160 0.78 17.13 -7.45
N LEU A 161 -0.07 17.86 -6.72
CA LEU A 161 -1.26 17.28 -6.08
C LEU A 161 -2.45 17.44 -7.02
N ASP A 162 -3.16 16.35 -7.28
CA ASP A 162 -4.48 16.40 -7.89
C ASP A 162 -5.49 16.76 -6.79
N GLU A 163 -6.06 17.97 -6.83
CA GLU A 163 -6.92 18.48 -5.76
C GLU A 163 -8.29 17.79 -5.72
N GLU A 164 -8.79 17.32 -6.86
CA GLU A 164 -10.07 16.61 -6.92
C GLU A 164 -9.90 15.21 -6.34
N LEU A 165 -8.86 14.52 -6.79
CA LEU A 165 -8.56 13.18 -6.36
C LEU A 165 -7.70 13.13 -5.12
N GLN A 166 -7.30 14.23 -4.49
CA GLN A 166 -6.44 14.30 -3.30
C GLN A 166 -5.22 13.35 -3.32
N ILE A 167 -4.63 13.11 -4.51
CA ILE A 167 -3.47 12.22 -4.70
C ILE A 167 -2.33 12.96 -5.38
N HIS A 168 -1.09 12.60 -5.05
CA HIS A 168 0.05 13.07 -5.83
C HIS A 168 0.01 12.44 -7.23
N LYS A 169 0.05 13.28 -8.25
CA LYS A 169 -0.09 12.87 -9.64
C LYS A 169 1.26 12.43 -10.20
N TRP A 170 1.31 11.20 -10.69
CA TRP A 170 2.49 10.65 -11.35
C TRP A 170 2.71 11.24 -12.75
N SER A 171 3.95 11.17 -13.24
CA SER A 171 4.28 11.54 -14.62
C SER A 171 4.03 10.38 -15.60
N SER A 172 4.05 10.72 -16.90
CA SER A 172 4.00 9.74 -17.99
C SER A 172 5.24 8.84 -18.11
N ARG A 173 6.28 9.06 -17.27
CA ARG A 173 7.44 8.17 -17.11
C ARG A 173 7.18 7.02 -16.13
N VAL A 174 6.16 7.13 -15.28
CA VAL A 174 5.80 6.10 -14.29
C VAL A 174 4.61 5.30 -14.79
N VAL A 175 3.45 5.95 -14.96
CA VAL A 175 2.24 5.32 -15.49
C VAL A 175 1.78 6.09 -16.72
N LYS A 176 1.43 5.36 -17.78
CA LYS A 176 0.97 5.92 -19.05
C LYS A 176 -0.33 5.27 -19.49
N ASN A 177 -1.26 6.08 -19.99
CA ASN A 177 -2.47 5.59 -20.62
C ASN A 177 -2.17 5.17 -22.06
N ILE A 178 -2.49 3.93 -22.41
CA ILE A 178 -2.28 3.38 -23.74
C ILE A 178 -3.64 2.97 -24.31
N THR A 179 -4.03 3.59 -25.41
CA THR A 179 -5.32 3.36 -26.06
C THR A 179 -5.16 2.48 -27.29
N ARG A 180 -5.86 1.34 -27.30
CA ARG A 180 -5.97 0.43 -28.45
C ARG A 180 -7.31 0.68 -29.14
N LYS A 181 -7.29 1.22 -30.37
CA LYS A 181 -8.50 1.61 -31.12
C LYS A 181 -9.32 0.44 -31.67
N ASN A 182 -8.65 -0.67 -31.95
CA ASN A 182 -9.24 -1.87 -32.55
C ASN A 182 -9.12 -3.06 -31.60
N TRP A 183 -9.57 -2.90 -30.35
CA TRP A 183 -9.57 -3.99 -29.38
C TRP A 183 -10.68 -4.98 -29.70
N MET A 184 -10.31 -6.22 -30.02
CA MET A 184 -11.25 -7.26 -30.44
C MET A 184 -12.10 -7.73 -29.25
N ILE A 185 -13.42 -7.80 -29.46
CA ILE A 185 -14.42 -8.33 -28.54
C ILE A 185 -15.30 -9.35 -29.27
N ARG A 186 -16.11 -10.13 -28.54
CA ARG A 186 -16.97 -11.19 -29.09
C ARG A 186 -17.88 -10.73 -30.24
N GLY A 187 -18.21 -9.44 -30.32
CA GLY A 187 -19.11 -8.87 -31.34
C GLY A 187 -18.49 -7.79 -32.24
N GLY A 188 -17.17 -7.61 -32.28
CA GLY A 188 -16.53 -6.59 -33.12
C GLY A 188 -15.27 -6.00 -32.51
N PHE A 189 -15.09 -4.69 -32.67
CA PHE A 189 -13.95 -3.95 -32.16
C PHE A 189 -14.42 -2.76 -31.33
N MET A 190 -13.66 -2.42 -30.30
CA MET A 190 -13.87 -1.21 -29.51
C MET A 190 -12.56 -0.49 -29.23
N GLU A 191 -12.65 0.78 -28.89
CA GLU A 191 -11.53 1.50 -28.29
C GLU A 191 -11.44 1.14 -26.81
N ARG A 192 -10.24 0.77 -26.35
CA ARG A 192 -9.97 0.49 -24.93
C ARG A 192 -8.68 1.16 -24.49
N THR A 193 -8.71 1.81 -23.34
CA THR A 193 -7.56 2.46 -22.72
C THR A 193 -7.10 1.65 -21.52
N PHE A 194 -5.79 1.46 -21.41
CA PHE A 194 -5.13 0.70 -20.34
C PHE A 194 -4.18 1.63 -19.58
N HIS A 195 -4.14 1.49 -18.26
CA HIS A 195 -3.12 2.12 -17.43
C HIS A 195 -1.92 1.18 -17.34
N MET A 196 -0.76 1.60 -17.82
CA MET A 196 0.44 0.77 -17.80
C MET A 196 1.57 1.41 -17.02
N ILE A 197 2.25 0.63 -16.19
CA ILE A 197 3.55 1.03 -15.64
C ILE A 197 4.59 0.93 -16.75
N VAL A 198 5.31 2.04 -16.97
CA VAL A 198 6.26 2.21 -18.07
C VAL A 198 7.68 2.55 -17.58
N THR A 199 7.98 2.27 -16.31
CA THR A 199 9.33 2.45 -15.77
C THR A 199 10.32 1.53 -16.48
N PRO A 200 11.60 1.92 -16.64
CA PRO A 200 12.57 1.14 -17.43
C PRO A 200 12.72 -0.33 -16.99
N ARG A 201 12.72 -0.59 -15.67
CA ARG A 201 12.82 -1.94 -15.12
C ARG A 201 11.59 -2.78 -15.44
N VAL A 202 10.38 -2.22 -15.27
CA VAL A 202 9.13 -2.93 -15.57
C VAL A 202 9.03 -3.24 -17.06
N VAL A 203 9.34 -2.28 -17.93
CA VAL A 203 9.35 -2.49 -19.39
C VAL A 203 10.33 -3.60 -19.78
N LYS A 204 11.53 -3.63 -19.17
CA LYS A 204 12.51 -4.70 -19.42
C LYS A 204 11.96 -6.07 -19.01
N GLU A 205 11.47 -6.21 -17.78
CA GLU A 205 11.04 -7.51 -17.27
C GLU A 205 9.74 -8.01 -17.93
N VAL A 206 8.80 -7.13 -18.26
CA VAL A 206 7.56 -7.53 -18.96
C VAL A 206 7.83 -7.99 -20.39
N ARG A 207 8.77 -7.35 -21.10
CA ARG A 207 9.21 -7.78 -22.44
C ARG A 207 9.89 -9.13 -22.39
N ASN A 208 10.72 -9.36 -21.38
CA ASN A 208 11.38 -10.65 -21.16
C ASN A 208 10.34 -11.74 -20.83
N HIS A 209 9.40 -11.44 -19.94
CA HIS A 209 8.38 -12.39 -19.49
C HIS A 209 7.49 -12.89 -20.63
N PHE A 210 6.99 -11.97 -21.48
CA PHE A 210 6.12 -12.32 -22.61
C PHE A 210 6.89 -12.57 -23.93
N ASN A 211 8.22 -12.48 -23.91
CA ASN A 211 9.07 -12.54 -25.10
C ASN A 211 8.58 -11.62 -26.23
N CYS A 212 8.24 -10.38 -25.88
CA CYS A 212 7.64 -9.42 -26.81
C CYS A 212 8.34 -8.06 -26.68
N SER A 213 9.28 -7.76 -27.57
CA SER A 213 10.15 -6.57 -27.50
C SER A 213 9.43 -5.24 -27.73
N THR A 214 8.21 -5.27 -28.27
CA THR A 214 7.40 -4.09 -28.57
C THR A 214 6.47 -3.69 -27.43
N LEU A 215 6.34 -4.50 -26.36
CA LEU A 215 5.49 -4.15 -25.23
C LEU A 215 5.92 -2.83 -24.60
N GLU A 216 4.93 -1.97 -24.35
CA GLU A 216 5.14 -0.62 -23.87
C GLU A 216 5.30 -0.55 -22.34
N GLY A 217 4.77 -1.53 -21.61
CA GLY A 217 4.74 -1.57 -20.14
C GLY A 217 3.93 -2.76 -19.60
N ALA A 218 3.69 -2.76 -18.29
CA ALA A 218 2.85 -3.75 -17.61
C ALA A 218 1.50 -3.13 -17.23
N GLU A 219 0.40 -3.80 -17.60
CA GLU A 219 -0.97 -3.37 -17.30
C GLU A 219 -1.26 -3.40 -15.80
N LEU A 220 -1.79 -2.28 -15.28
CA LEU A 220 -2.42 -2.20 -13.97
C LEU A 220 -3.88 -2.62 -14.06
N GLU A 221 -4.39 -3.18 -12.97
CA GLU A 221 -5.78 -3.59 -12.81
C GLU A 221 -6.74 -2.41 -13.02
N ASP A 222 -7.77 -2.62 -13.84
CA ASP A 222 -8.77 -1.60 -14.20
C ASP A 222 -10.15 -1.85 -13.57
N GLN A 223 -10.31 -2.91 -12.77
CA GLN A 223 -11.56 -3.27 -12.09
C GLN A 223 -11.42 -3.37 -10.55
N GLY A 224 -12.54 -3.62 -9.86
CA GLY A 224 -12.56 -3.87 -8.41
C GLY A 224 -12.65 -2.62 -7.51
N GLY A 225 -12.65 -1.41 -8.09
CA GLY A 225 -12.78 -0.13 -7.37
C GLY A 225 -11.49 0.33 -6.69
N ASP A 226 -11.56 1.37 -5.87
CA ASP A 226 -10.41 2.10 -5.29
C ASP A 226 -9.43 1.24 -4.46
N GLY A 227 -9.87 0.08 -3.97
CA GLY A 227 -9.05 -0.88 -3.24
C GLY A 227 -8.18 -1.76 -4.14
N THR A 228 -8.55 -1.87 -5.43
CA THR A 228 -8.04 -2.89 -6.33
C THR A 228 -7.45 -2.27 -7.61
N ALA A 229 -8.19 -1.34 -8.23
CA ALA A 229 -7.76 -0.69 -9.46
C ALA A 229 -6.50 0.16 -9.22
N LEU A 230 -5.58 0.15 -10.17
CA LEU A 230 -4.29 0.87 -10.17
C LEU A 230 -3.29 0.44 -9.08
N THR A 231 -3.71 -0.27 -8.04
CA THR A 231 -2.85 -0.75 -6.95
C THR A 231 -2.35 -2.18 -7.17
N HIS A 232 -2.77 -2.83 -8.25
CA HIS A 232 -2.43 -4.21 -8.58
C HIS A 232 -2.07 -4.37 -10.06
N TRP A 233 -1.42 -5.47 -10.40
CA TRP A 233 -1.29 -5.91 -11.79
C TRP A 233 -2.62 -6.43 -12.34
N GLU A 234 -2.85 -6.18 -13.63
CA GLU A 234 -4.02 -6.67 -14.36
C GLU A 234 -4.11 -8.20 -14.32
N LYS A 235 -5.14 -8.72 -13.66
CA LYS A 235 -5.26 -10.16 -13.44
C LYS A 235 -5.40 -10.95 -14.74
N ARG A 236 -6.10 -10.41 -15.74
CA ARG A 236 -6.27 -11.10 -17.04
C ARG A 236 -4.93 -11.39 -17.72
N VAL A 237 -3.93 -10.54 -17.49
CA VAL A 237 -2.61 -10.62 -18.13
C VAL A 237 -1.63 -11.40 -17.27
N PHE A 238 -1.68 -11.20 -15.95
CA PHE A 238 -0.65 -11.68 -15.03
C PHE A 238 -1.10 -12.84 -14.13
N GLU A 239 -2.39 -13.18 -14.09
CA GLU A 239 -3.06 -14.30 -13.39
C GLU A 239 -2.44 -14.74 -12.05
N ASN A 240 -1.33 -15.49 -12.12
CA ASN A 240 -0.60 -16.08 -10.99
C ASN A 240 0.41 -15.13 -10.34
N GLU A 241 0.54 -13.90 -10.81
CA GLU A 241 1.39 -12.89 -10.19
C GLU A 241 0.83 -12.52 -8.81
N ALA A 242 1.71 -12.47 -7.82
CA ALA A 242 1.35 -12.29 -6.43
C ALA A 242 0.70 -10.94 -6.11
N MET A 243 0.90 -9.91 -6.93
CA MET A 243 0.33 -8.57 -6.83
C MET A 243 -0.88 -8.36 -7.76
N THR A 244 -1.59 -9.42 -8.15
CA THR A 244 -2.93 -9.28 -8.76
C THR A 244 -4.00 -9.03 -7.70
N GLY A 245 -5.06 -8.31 -8.06
CA GLY A 245 -6.08 -7.81 -7.11
C GLY A 245 -7.01 -8.84 -6.48
N THR A 246 -6.86 -10.12 -6.82
CA THR A 246 -7.59 -11.22 -6.18
C THR A 246 -6.68 -12.43 -6.04
N HIS A 247 -6.78 -13.11 -4.89
CA HIS A 247 -5.97 -14.27 -4.58
C HIS A 247 -6.12 -15.37 -5.65
N THR A 248 -4.99 -15.87 -6.14
CA THR A 248 -4.92 -17.00 -7.07
C THR A 248 -4.29 -18.22 -6.39
N GLN A 249 -4.54 -19.41 -6.93
CA GLN A 249 -3.79 -20.59 -6.47
C GLN A 249 -2.37 -20.53 -7.04
N ASN A 250 -1.36 -20.70 -6.18
CA ASN A 250 0.06 -20.62 -6.54
C ASN A 250 0.54 -19.21 -6.95
N SER A 251 0.24 -18.20 -6.14
CA SER A 251 0.82 -16.86 -6.28
C SER A 251 2.35 -16.89 -6.39
N VAL A 252 2.89 -16.17 -7.39
CA VAL A 252 4.32 -16.09 -7.68
C VAL A 252 4.78 -14.64 -7.53
N PHE A 253 5.76 -14.42 -6.65
CA PHE A 253 6.51 -13.16 -6.58
C PHE A 253 7.57 -13.18 -7.67
N SER A 254 7.25 -12.52 -8.78
CA SER A 254 8.02 -12.63 -10.02
C SER A 254 9.02 -11.48 -10.18
N ARG A 255 9.87 -11.56 -11.21
CA ARG A 255 10.72 -10.44 -11.60
C ARG A 255 9.91 -9.19 -11.95
N ILE A 256 8.64 -9.33 -12.36
CA ILE A 256 7.78 -8.20 -12.69
C ILE A 256 7.38 -7.42 -11.44
N SER A 257 6.94 -8.07 -10.35
CA SER A 257 6.64 -7.35 -9.11
C SER A 257 7.89 -6.75 -8.47
N PHE A 258 9.04 -7.44 -8.53
CA PHE A 258 10.30 -6.85 -8.06
C PHE A 258 10.83 -5.73 -8.96
N ALA A 259 10.49 -5.70 -10.25
CA ALA A 259 10.84 -4.58 -11.14
C ALA A 259 10.10 -3.28 -10.80
N MET A 260 9.02 -3.37 -10.02
CA MET A 260 8.27 -2.23 -9.51
C MET A 260 8.91 -1.57 -8.29
N MET A 261 9.85 -2.27 -7.64
CA MET A 261 10.59 -1.84 -6.45
C MET A 261 11.96 -1.28 -6.82
#